data_AF-B3MMD8-F1
#
_entry.id   AF-B3MMD8-F1
#
_cell.length_a   1.000
_cell.length_b   1.000
_cell.length_c   1.000
_cell.angle_alpha   90.00
_cell.angle_beta   90.00
_cell.angle_gamma   90.00
#
_symmetry.space_group_name_H-M   'P 1'
#
loop_
_entity.id
_entity.type
_entity.pdbx_description
1 polymer ?
#
loop_
_entity_poly.entity_id
_entity_poly.type
_entity_poly.pdbx_seq_one_letter_code
_entity_poly.pdbx_strand_id
1 'polypeptide(L)'
;MAFCGHVDEYGELIIREEIYSSRTLLRRSTSSSTESPMSQSSPEATTPSVTSRTYSMKCDTDDLSLESWSTMYKETKQSVPSLIFSSHSSSMNYMHNVDKVRRNPKEAYDNWYSAKQRLREKEIVMLKQEQQYGQQQAEMRKRLAQESYEMWLRNKAQVAAIQRYEEAVDVESISEPTSESASSANRATKLVRGKRNVSQDEVRQVVENWRRKKLLELQAQREKKRREMLSKEQEEERRKVLAEAAWKKWISKVSQKPKPVPLNQGIDSLRGTISKLYVNPQRWQDPLKEVTAETAPPKK
;
A
#
# COMPACT_ATOMS: atom_id res chain seq x y z
N MET A 1 -10.02 -4.41 -15.61
CA MET A 1 -9.40 -3.08 -15.72
C MET A 1 -8.96 -2.93 -17.16
N ALA A 2 -9.54 -1.98 -17.89
CA ALA A 2 -9.07 -1.63 -19.23
C ALA A 2 -8.00 -0.54 -19.05
N PHE A 3 -6.83 -0.72 -19.66
CA PHE A 3 -5.79 0.30 -19.69
C PHE A 3 -6.10 1.23 -20.87
N CYS A 4 -6.50 2.47 -20.60
CA CYS A 4 -6.54 3.53 -21.61
C CYS A 4 -5.16 4.19 -21.65
N GLY A 5 -4.36 3.83 -22.65
CA GLY A 5 -3.20 4.59 -23.10
C GLY A 5 -3.41 4.93 -24.57
N HIS A 6 -2.97 6.11 -25.00
CA HIS A 6 -3.02 6.53 -26.39
C HIS A 6 -1.59 6.72 -26.90
N VAL A 7 -1.36 6.37 -28.16
CA VAL A 7 -0.07 6.58 -28.85
C VAL A 7 -0.14 7.87 -29.63
N ASP A 8 0.82 8.78 -29.41
CA ASP A 8 0.86 10.08 -30.10
C ASP A 8 1.32 9.97 -31.56
N GLU A 9 1.36 11.11 -32.26
CA GLU A 9 1.80 11.20 -33.66
C GLU A 9 3.27 10.82 -33.86
N TYR A 10 4.05 10.74 -32.77
CA TYR A 10 5.47 10.39 -32.76
C TYR A 10 5.72 8.92 -32.37
N GLY A 11 4.67 8.17 -32.03
CA GLY A 11 4.75 6.76 -31.66
C GLY A 11 5.07 6.51 -30.18
N GLU A 12 4.99 7.54 -29.32
CA GLU A 12 5.20 7.41 -27.89
C GLU A 12 3.90 7.05 -27.17
N LEU A 13 3.99 6.09 -26.24
CA LEU A 13 2.84 5.50 -25.56
C LEU A 13 2.58 6.28 -24.26
N ILE A 14 1.57 7.15 -24.28
CA ILE A 14 1.26 8.05 -23.16
C ILE A 14 0.28 7.33 -22.23
N ILE A 15 0.75 6.98 -21.05
CA ILE A 15 -0.07 6.41 -19.96
C ILE A 15 -0.03 7.42 -18.81
N ARG A 16 -1.12 8.19 -18.66
CA ARG A 16 -1.30 9.20 -17.59
C ARG A 16 -0.20 10.26 -17.53
N GLU A 17 -0.14 11.10 -18.57
CA GLU A 17 0.66 12.35 -18.62
C GLU A 17 2.18 12.22 -18.38
N GLU A 18 2.69 11.02 -18.10
CA GLU A 18 4.11 10.71 -18.04
C GLU A 18 4.58 10.19 -19.40
N ILE A 19 5.45 10.97 -20.05
CA ILE A 19 6.11 10.61 -21.30
C ILE A 19 7.20 9.59 -20.98
N TYR A 20 6.91 8.31 -21.20
CA TYR A 20 7.92 7.24 -21.10
C TYR A 20 8.75 7.17 -22.38
N SER A 21 9.75 8.03 -22.51
CA SER A 21 10.70 7.94 -23.62
C SER A 21 11.67 6.77 -23.37
N SER A 22 11.28 5.59 -23.84
CA SER A 22 12.02 4.34 -23.67
C SER A 22 13.16 4.26 -24.69
N ARG A 23 14.33 4.83 -24.36
CA ARG A 23 15.55 4.66 -25.15
C ARG A 23 16.10 3.24 -24.94
N THR A 24 15.62 2.29 -25.74
CA THR A 24 16.11 0.90 -25.75
C THR A 24 17.51 0.82 -26.38
N LEU A 25 18.55 1.08 -25.59
CA LEU A 25 19.91 0.69 -25.96
C LEU A 25 20.05 -0.83 -25.85
N LEU A 26 19.93 -1.51 -26.99
CA LEU A 26 20.31 -2.90 -27.17
C LEU A 26 21.82 -3.06 -26.93
N ARG A 27 22.22 -3.36 -25.70
CA ARG A 27 23.57 -3.85 -25.41
C ARG A 27 23.63 -5.35 -25.69
N ARG A 28 23.96 -5.70 -26.93
CA ARG A 28 24.40 -7.04 -27.32
C ARG A 28 25.64 -7.41 -26.50
N SER A 29 25.53 -8.39 -25.62
CA SER A 29 26.68 -9.02 -24.97
C SER A 29 26.71 -10.49 -25.35
N THR A 30 27.72 -10.84 -26.13
CA THR A 30 28.09 -12.21 -26.49
C THR A 30 28.86 -12.86 -25.33
N SER A 31 28.62 -14.16 -25.18
CA SER A 31 29.18 -15.11 -24.23
C SER A 31 30.66 -15.45 -24.45
N SER A 32 31.43 -15.62 -23.36
CA SER A 32 32.49 -16.64 -23.15
C SER A 32 33.03 -16.47 -21.71
N SER A 33 32.96 -17.43 -20.79
CA SER A 33 33.75 -18.67 -20.66
C SER A 33 34.76 -18.57 -19.49
N THR A 34 34.76 -19.62 -18.66
CA THR A 34 35.88 -20.22 -17.90
C THR A 34 36.50 -19.53 -16.66
N GLU A 35 36.31 -20.24 -15.53
CA GLU A 35 37.29 -20.62 -14.48
C GLU A 35 37.84 -19.57 -13.47
N SER A 36 37.34 -19.66 -12.22
CA SER A 36 38.00 -19.96 -10.90
C SER A 36 39.47 -19.52 -10.59
N PRO A 37 39.96 -19.67 -9.32
CA PRO A 37 39.78 -18.80 -8.14
C PRO A 37 41.15 -18.43 -7.48
N MET A 38 41.14 -17.91 -6.23
CA MET A 38 42.30 -17.55 -5.35
C MET A 38 42.94 -16.17 -5.65
N SER A 39 43.46 -15.36 -4.71
CA SER A 39 43.60 -15.39 -3.24
C SER A 39 44.17 -14.03 -2.77
N GLN A 40 43.96 -13.72 -1.49
CA GLN A 40 44.89 -13.02 -0.57
C GLN A 40 45.13 -11.48 -0.63
N SER A 41 44.86 -10.86 0.55
CA SER A 41 45.60 -9.82 1.31
C SER A 41 46.25 -8.63 0.58
N SER A 42 46.20 -7.38 1.04
CA SER A 42 46.56 -6.89 2.38
C SER A 42 46.21 -5.37 2.47
N PRO A 43 46.21 -4.74 3.66
CA PRO A 43 45.82 -3.35 3.86
C PRO A 43 47.04 -2.41 3.83
N GLU A 44 46.90 -1.21 3.26
CA GLU A 44 47.86 -0.14 3.52
C GLU A 44 47.19 1.22 3.59
N ALA A 45 47.40 1.86 4.73
CA ALA A 45 46.96 3.19 5.05
C ALA A 45 47.86 4.22 4.36
N THR A 46 47.27 5.23 3.73
CA THR A 46 47.97 6.50 3.50
C THR A 46 46.98 7.65 3.68
N THR A 47 47.50 8.67 4.36
CA THR A 47 46.91 9.84 5.00
C THR A 47 46.13 10.79 4.08
N PRO A 48 45.31 11.70 4.67
CA PRO A 48 44.28 12.44 3.95
C PRO A 48 44.84 13.66 3.20
N SER A 49 44.61 13.71 1.89
CA SER A 49 44.75 14.93 1.11
C SER A 49 43.48 15.77 1.26
N VAL A 50 43.59 16.89 1.97
CA VAL A 50 42.57 17.93 2.08
C VAL A 50 42.45 18.63 0.73
N THR A 51 41.59 18.10 -0.14
CA THR A 51 41.04 18.86 -1.26
C THR A 51 39.65 19.31 -0.87
N SER A 52 39.52 20.60 -0.59
CA SER A 52 38.26 21.34 -0.55
C SER A 52 37.57 21.25 -1.90
N ARG A 53 36.91 20.12 -2.16
CA ARG A 53 36.03 19.93 -3.31
C ARG A 53 34.62 20.19 -2.80
N THR A 54 34.14 21.40 -3.05
CA THR A 54 32.73 21.75 -2.94
C THR A 54 31.96 20.89 -3.94
N TYR A 55 31.42 19.78 -3.46
CA TYR A 55 30.39 19.05 -4.18
C TYR A 55 29.16 19.95 -4.19
N SER A 56 28.97 20.67 -5.29
CA SER A 56 27.65 21.16 -5.68
C SER A 56 26.84 19.90 -6.00
N MET A 57 26.25 19.32 -4.96
CA MET A 57 25.15 18.38 -5.10
C MET A 57 24.01 19.22 -5.70
N LYS A 58 23.91 19.19 -7.03
CA LYS A 58 22.62 19.41 -7.67
C LYS A 58 21.76 18.24 -7.18
N CYS A 59 21.08 18.45 -6.07
CA CYS A 59 19.83 17.74 -5.84
C CYS A 59 18.94 18.21 -6.99
N ASP A 60 18.91 17.41 -8.06
CA ASP A 60 17.74 17.32 -8.92
C ASP A 60 16.62 16.86 -7.99
N THR A 61 16.09 17.87 -7.32
CA THR A 61 14.88 17.83 -6.54
C THR A 61 13.85 17.88 -7.62
N ASP A 62 13.65 16.73 -8.26
CA ASP A 62 12.48 16.52 -9.09
C ASP A 62 11.30 17.01 -8.26
N ASP A 63 10.62 18.01 -8.82
CA ASP A 63 9.41 18.70 -8.37
C ASP A 63 8.24 17.70 -8.26
N LEU A 64 8.45 16.61 -7.54
CA LEU A 64 7.43 15.66 -7.18
C LEU A 64 6.77 16.15 -5.91
N SER A 65 5.55 16.66 -6.12
CA SER A 65 4.45 16.56 -5.17
C SER A 65 4.25 17.73 -4.22
N LEU A 66 4.13 18.94 -4.77
CA LEU A 66 3.25 19.96 -4.20
C LEU A 66 2.13 20.42 -5.16
N GLU A 67 2.02 19.83 -6.37
CA GLU A 67 0.97 20.19 -7.35
C GLU A 67 -0.21 19.21 -7.40
N SER A 68 -0.13 18.05 -6.74
CA SER A 68 -1.21 17.04 -6.77
C SER A 68 -2.51 17.46 -6.08
N TRP A 69 -2.52 18.54 -5.30
CA TRP A 69 -3.75 19.11 -4.73
C TRP A 69 -4.31 20.25 -5.58
N SER A 70 -3.51 20.85 -6.45
CA SER A 70 -3.92 22.02 -7.23
C SER A 70 -4.73 21.65 -8.48
N THR A 71 -4.60 20.41 -8.97
CA THR A 71 -5.32 19.92 -10.16
C THR A 71 -6.80 19.62 -9.87
N MET A 72 -7.17 19.20 -8.66
CA MET A 72 -8.58 18.94 -8.32
C MET A 72 -9.45 20.21 -8.17
N TYR A 73 -8.83 21.39 -8.04
CA TYR A 73 -9.56 22.66 -7.86
C TYR A 73 -9.46 23.61 -9.06
N LYS A 74 -8.82 23.20 -10.17
CA LYS A 74 -8.59 24.09 -11.32
C LYS A 74 -9.80 24.24 -12.26
N GLU A 75 -10.82 23.38 -12.15
CA GLU A 75 -11.92 23.31 -13.13
C GLU A 75 -13.25 23.94 -12.70
N THR A 76 -13.35 24.50 -11.49
CA THR A 76 -14.54 25.27 -11.07
C THR A 76 -14.20 26.76 -10.95
N LYS A 77 -13.90 27.41 -12.08
CA LYS A 77 -13.98 28.88 -12.20
C LYS A 77 -15.44 29.34 -12.24
N GLN A 78 -16.25 28.94 -11.26
CA GLN A 78 -17.41 29.75 -10.89
C GLN A 78 -16.86 30.90 -10.04
N SER A 79 -17.08 32.12 -10.50
CA SER A 79 -16.82 33.35 -9.75
C SER A 79 -17.50 33.24 -8.39
N VAL A 80 -16.73 32.87 -7.37
CA VAL A 80 -17.23 32.81 -6.00
C VAL A 80 -17.40 34.27 -5.56
N PRO A 81 -18.61 34.71 -5.15
CA PRO A 81 -18.81 36.07 -4.67
C PRO A 81 -17.82 36.33 -3.55
N SER A 82 -17.16 37.49 -3.61
CA SER A 82 -16.23 37.93 -2.57
C SER A 82 -16.94 37.82 -1.23
N LEU A 83 -16.50 36.86 -0.41
CA LEU A 83 -16.95 36.74 0.96
C LEU A 83 -16.38 37.95 1.68
N ILE A 84 -17.17 39.03 1.71
CA ILE A 84 -16.97 40.14 2.63
C ILE A 84 -17.22 39.56 4.02
N PHE A 85 -16.17 38.97 4.59
CA PHE A 85 -16.09 38.76 6.02
C PHE A 85 -16.03 40.15 6.64
N SER A 86 -17.21 40.70 6.95
CA SER A 86 -17.33 41.79 7.91
C SER A 86 -16.81 41.23 9.23
N SER A 87 -15.53 41.48 9.48
CA SER A 87 -14.81 41.16 10.70
C SER A 87 -15.45 41.88 11.88
N HIS A 88 -16.56 41.34 12.35
CA HIS A 88 -16.93 41.44 13.74
C HIS A 88 -15.83 40.70 14.47
N SER A 89 -15.17 41.42 15.37
CA SER A 89 -14.09 41.00 16.25
C SER A 89 -14.46 39.74 17.04
N SER A 90 -14.42 38.58 16.38
CA SER A 90 -14.44 37.29 17.05
C SER A 90 -13.05 37.09 17.65
N SER A 91 -12.93 37.56 18.89
CA SER A 91 -11.82 37.36 19.81
C SER A 91 -11.69 35.88 20.19
N MET A 92 -11.37 35.02 19.23
CA MET A 92 -10.85 33.69 19.48
C MET A 92 -9.44 33.60 18.91
N ASN A 93 -8.53 34.30 19.58
CA ASN A 93 -7.10 34.07 19.45
C ASN A 93 -6.75 32.67 20.01
N TYR A 94 -6.96 31.62 19.21
CA TYR A 94 -6.56 30.24 19.53
C TYR A 94 -5.05 30.08 19.74
N MET A 95 -4.25 31.10 19.41
CA MET A 95 -2.80 31.10 19.62
C MET A 95 -2.36 31.78 20.93
N HIS A 96 -3.24 32.51 21.64
CA HIS A 96 -2.79 33.34 22.77
C HIS A 96 -2.83 32.62 24.13
N ASN A 97 -3.44 31.44 24.21
CA ASN A 97 -3.54 30.62 25.42
C ASN A 97 -2.70 29.32 25.33
N VAL A 98 -1.61 29.31 24.58
CA VAL A 98 -0.48 28.49 25.01
C VAL A 98 0.09 29.20 26.22
N ASP A 99 -0.44 28.86 27.40
CA ASP A 99 0.22 29.14 28.67
C ASP A 99 1.71 28.89 28.43
N LYS A 100 2.51 29.94 28.55
CA LYS A 100 3.96 29.86 28.51
C LYS A 100 4.37 29.11 29.78
N VAL A 101 4.10 27.80 29.82
CA VAL A 101 4.65 26.88 30.78
C VAL A 101 6.14 27.08 30.62
N ARG A 102 6.75 27.79 31.57
CA ARG A 102 8.19 28.05 31.62
C ARG A 102 8.88 26.72 31.86
N ARG A 103 8.95 25.90 30.81
CA ARG A 103 9.72 24.66 30.80
C ARG A 103 11.18 25.06 30.79
N ASN A 104 12.00 24.38 31.58
CA ASN A 104 13.43 24.52 31.48
C ASN A 104 13.84 24.30 30.02
N PRO A 105 14.58 25.22 29.40
CA PRO A 105 14.89 25.16 27.96
C PRO A 105 15.64 23.86 27.59
N LYS A 106 16.44 23.34 28.52
CA LYS A 106 17.13 22.05 28.37
C LYS A 106 16.15 20.87 28.28
N GLU A 107 15.18 20.77 29.18
CA GLU A 107 14.17 19.71 29.16
C GLU A 107 13.27 19.80 27.92
N ALA A 108 12.95 21.02 27.47
CA ALA A 108 12.20 21.24 26.25
C ALA A 108 12.96 20.73 25.02
N TYR A 109 14.28 20.97 24.97
CA TYR A 109 15.15 20.45 23.92
C TYR A 109 15.24 18.93 23.95
N ASP A 110 15.48 18.33 25.12
CA ASP A 110 15.59 16.86 25.27
C ASP A 110 14.28 16.15 24.92
N ASN A 111 13.14 16.73 25.31
CA ASN A 111 11.82 16.21 24.93
C ASN A 111 11.59 16.33 23.42
N TRP A 112 11.88 17.49 22.82
CA TRP A 112 11.77 17.67 21.37
C TRP A 112 12.69 16.70 20.61
N TYR A 113 13.92 16.52 21.06
CA TYR A 113 14.89 15.63 20.45
C TYR A 113 14.47 14.16 20.56
N SER A 114 14.05 13.71 21.74
CA SER A 114 13.54 12.35 21.93
C SER A 114 12.24 12.11 21.16
N ALA A 115 11.35 13.10 21.05
CA ALA A 115 10.17 13.01 20.21
C ALA A 115 10.53 12.88 18.72
N LYS A 116 11.52 13.65 18.24
CA LYS A 116 12.06 13.53 16.88
C LYS A 116 12.70 12.16 16.64
N GLN A 117 13.41 11.61 17.61
CA GLN A 117 14.02 10.29 17.51
C GLN A 117 12.96 9.18 17.42
N ARG A 118 11.96 9.19 18.31
CA ARG A 118 10.85 8.24 18.26
C ARG A 118 10.09 8.29 16.93
N LEU A 119 9.97 9.46 16.32
CA LEU A 119 9.33 9.62 15.01
C LEU A 119 10.12 8.87 13.93
N ARG A 120 11.46 9.03 13.89
CA ARG A 120 12.32 8.30 12.95
C ARG A 120 12.27 6.79 13.19
N GLU A 121 12.32 6.36 14.44
CA GLU A 121 12.23 4.94 14.79
C GLU A 121 10.89 4.33 14.32
N LYS A 122 9.78 5.04 14.53
CA LYS A 122 8.46 4.62 14.03
C LYS A 122 8.45 4.49 12.51
N GLU A 123 9.02 5.46 11.80
CA GLU A 123 9.11 5.44 10.34
C GLU A 123 9.92 4.24 9.83
N ILE A 124 11.08 3.96 10.45
CA ILE A 124 11.91 2.79 10.15
C ILE A 124 11.14 1.49 10.40
N VAL A 125 10.41 1.39 11.52
CA VAL A 125 9.60 0.20 11.85
C VAL A 125 8.48 0.00 10.83
N MET A 126 7.76 1.06 10.46
CA MET A 126 6.70 1.00 9.45
C MET A 126 7.25 0.52 8.09
N LEU A 127 8.36 1.09 7.64
CA LEU A 127 9.02 0.69 6.40
C LEU A 127 9.43 -0.79 6.41
N LYS A 128 9.98 -1.27 7.53
CA LYS A 128 10.36 -2.68 7.68
C LYS A 128 9.15 -3.61 7.65
N GLN A 129 8.04 -3.23 8.28
CA GLN A 129 6.80 -4.01 8.25
C GLN A 129 6.22 -4.08 6.83
N GLU A 130 6.22 -2.96 6.09
CA GLU A 130 5.76 -2.93 4.70
C GLU A 130 6.62 -3.82 3.80
N GLN A 131 7.96 -3.77 3.96
CA GLN A 131 8.87 -4.66 3.24
C GLN A 131 8.58 -6.14 3.54
N GLN A 132 8.40 -6.50 4.81
CA GLN A 132 8.07 -7.88 5.21
C GLN A 132 6.73 -8.34 4.63
N TYR A 133 5.72 -7.49 4.67
CA TYR A 133 4.42 -7.79 4.07
C TYR A 133 4.51 -7.98 2.55
N GLY A 134 5.27 -7.12 1.87
CA GLY A 134 5.55 -7.24 0.44
C GLY A 134 6.28 -8.53 0.09
N GLN A 135 7.27 -8.93 0.90
CA GLN A 135 7.99 -10.19 0.74
C GLN A 135 7.06 -11.40 0.90
N GLN A 136 6.22 -11.42 1.94
CA GLN A 136 5.24 -12.50 2.14
C GLN A 136 4.26 -12.62 0.97
N GLN A 137 3.76 -11.49 0.45
CA GLN A 137 2.91 -11.49 -0.74
C GLN A 137 3.65 -11.98 -1.99
N ALA A 138 4.91 -11.60 -2.17
CA ALA A 138 5.73 -12.06 -3.29
C ALA A 138 5.98 -13.57 -3.21
N GLU A 139 6.28 -14.10 -2.03
CA GLU A 139 6.43 -15.54 -1.80
C GLU A 139 5.14 -16.30 -2.06
N MET A 140 4.00 -15.81 -1.57
CA MET A 140 2.69 -16.41 -1.84
C MET A 140 2.39 -16.46 -3.34
N ARG A 141 2.67 -15.36 -4.07
CA ARG A 141 2.55 -15.33 -5.54
C ARG A 141 3.49 -16.32 -6.21
N LYS A 142 4.74 -16.43 -5.73
CA LYS A 142 5.72 -17.38 -6.25
C LYS A 142 5.25 -18.82 -6.06
N ARG A 143 4.71 -19.17 -4.89
CA ARG A 143 4.15 -20.51 -4.62
C ARG A 143 2.99 -20.84 -5.55
N LEU A 144 2.02 -19.94 -5.67
CA LEU A 144 0.88 -20.13 -6.57
C LEU A 144 1.32 -20.25 -8.05
N ALA A 145 2.33 -19.47 -8.46
CA ALA A 145 2.89 -19.58 -9.80
C ALA A 145 3.60 -20.91 -10.03
N GLN A 146 4.34 -21.42 -9.03
CA GLN A 146 4.97 -22.74 -9.09
C GLN A 146 3.94 -23.86 -9.20
N GLU A 147 2.91 -23.85 -8.36
CA GLU A 147 1.80 -24.81 -8.43
C GLU A 147 1.11 -24.77 -9.80
N SER A 148 0.85 -23.57 -10.32
CA SER A 148 0.27 -23.37 -11.65
C SER A 148 1.16 -23.90 -12.76
N TYR A 149 2.47 -23.71 -12.64
CA TYR A 149 3.46 -24.21 -13.59
C TYR A 149 3.54 -25.74 -13.57
N GLU A 150 3.54 -26.36 -12.39
CA GLU A 150 3.50 -27.81 -12.27
C GLU A 150 2.23 -28.42 -12.85
N MET A 151 1.07 -27.82 -12.58
CA MET A 151 -0.19 -28.24 -13.19
C MET A 151 -0.12 -28.13 -14.71
N TRP A 152 0.47 -27.06 -15.24
CA TRP A 152 0.68 -26.92 -16.68
C TRP A 152 1.61 -28.01 -17.24
N LEU A 153 2.70 -28.35 -16.56
CA LEU A 153 3.58 -29.44 -16.96
C LEU A 153 2.86 -30.79 -16.99
N ARG A 154 2.07 -31.11 -15.95
CA ARG A 154 1.26 -32.35 -15.90
C ARG A 154 0.27 -32.41 -17.05
N ASN A 155 -0.48 -31.32 -17.28
CA ASN A 155 -1.43 -31.23 -18.38
C ASN A 155 -0.73 -31.38 -19.74
N LYS A 156 0.43 -30.75 -19.91
CA LYS A 156 1.22 -30.85 -21.15
C LYS A 156 1.72 -32.28 -21.39
N ALA A 157 2.16 -32.98 -20.34
CA ALA A 157 2.55 -34.38 -20.42
C ALA A 157 1.38 -35.30 -20.79
N GLN A 158 0.20 -35.07 -20.20
CA GLN A 158 -1.02 -35.79 -20.55
C GLN A 158 -1.41 -35.58 -22.01
N VAL A 159 -1.42 -34.34 -22.49
CA VAL A 159 -1.71 -34.03 -23.89
C VAL A 159 -0.70 -34.70 -24.83
N ALA A 160 0.60 -34.69 -24.50
CA ALA A 160 1.62 -35.37 -25.29
C ALA A 160 1.43 -36.90 -25.31
N ALA A 161 1.00 -37.51 -24.20
CA ALA A 161 0.69 -38.93 -24.15
C ALA A 161 -0.53 -39.27 -25.04
N ILE A 162 -1.61 -38.48 -24.97
CA ILE A 162 -2.80 -38.64 -25.81
C ILE A 162 -2.42 -38.56 -27.30
N GLN A 163 -1.60 -37.57 -27.68
CA GLN A 163 -1.12 -37.45 -29.07
C GLN A 163 -0.35 -38.68 -29.54
N ARG A 164 0.50 -39.28 -28.69
CA ARG A 164 1.21 -40.52 -29.04
C ARG A 164 0.26 -41.71 -29.22
N TYR A 165 -0.80 -41.80 -28.42
CA TYR A 165 -1.82 -42.83 -28.59
C TYR A 165 -2.62 -42.63 -29.88
N GLU A 166 -3.02 -41.40 -30.21
CA GLU A 166 -3.70 -41.08 -31.47
C GLU A 166 -2.83 -41.42 -32.69
N GLU A 167 -1.55 -41.02 -32.68
CA GLU A 167 -0.59 -41.33 -33.75
C GLU A 167 -0.38 -42.86 -33.93
N ALA A 168 -0.36 -43.63 -32.84
CA ALA A 168 -0.22 -45.09 -32.92
C ALA A 168 -1.46 -45.78 -33.51
N VAL A 169 -2.66 -45.32 -33.15
CA VAL A 169 -3.93 -45.86 -33.66
C VAL A 169 -4.11 -45.56 -35.16
N ASP A 170 -3.70 -44.37 -35.62
CA ASP A 170 -3.78 -44.01 -37.04
C ASP A 170 -2.81 -44.85 -37.92
N VAL A 171 -1.68 -45.33 -37.38
CA VAL A 171 -0.73 -46.18 -38.11
C VAL A 171 -1.22 -47.63 -38.23
N GLU A 172 -1.95 -48.14 -37.23
CA GLU A 172 -2.49 -49.51 -37.23
C GLU A 172 -3.75 -49.66 -38.10
N SER A 173 -4.39 -48.55 -38.49
CA SER A 173 -5.54 -48.51 -39.40
C SER A 173 -5.16 -48.46 -40.91
N ILE A 174 -3.86 -48.41 -41.25
CA ILE A 174 -3.36 -48.32 -42.65
C ILE A 174 -2.61 -49.61 -43.08
N SER A 175 -2.77 -50.72 -42.37
CA SER A 175 -2.30 -52.03 -42.86
C SER A 175 -3.39 -52.76 -43.65
N GLU A 176 -3.67 -52.27 -44.85
CA GLU A 176 -4.20 -53.10 -45.95
C GLU A 176 -3.23 -52.96 -47.15
N PRO A 177 -2.50 -54.02 -47.55
CA PRO A 177 -1.46 -53.91 -48.58
C PRO A 177 -2.10 -54.01 -49.97
N THR A 178 -2.03 -52.92 -50.74
CA THR A 178 -2.12 -53.01 -52.21
C THR A 178 -0.91 -52.35 -52.86
N SER A 179 -0.33 -53.12 -53.78
CA SER A 179 0.93 -52.93 -54.48
C SER A 179 1.08 -51.61 -55.26
N GLU A 180 2.36 -51.20 -55.36
CA GLU A 180 3.02 -50.51 -56.48
C GLU A 180 2.58 -49.10 -56.88
N SER A 181 3.40 -48.10 -56.54
CA SER A 181 4.20 -47.39 -57.56
C SER A 181 5.04 -46.26 -56.97
N ALA A 182 6.20 -46.08 -57.59
CA ALA A 182 7.25 -45.18 -57.20
C ALA A 182 6.91 -43.69 -57.36
N SER A 183 7.64 -42.91 -56.56
CA SER A 183 8.32 -41.65 -56.91
C SER A 183 7.83 -40.37 -56.23
N SER A 184 8.85 -39.56 -55.95
CA SER A 184 8.83 -38.11 -55.81
C SER A 184 8.73 -37.55 -54.38
N ALA A 185 9.94 -37.31 -53.87
CA ALA A 185 10.33 -36.23 -52.99
C ALA A 185 9.31 -35.08 -52.91
N ASN A 186 8.73 -34.88 -51.72
CA ASN A 186 8.33 -33.58 -51.18
C ASN A 186 8.00 -33.75 -49.70
N ARG A 187 9.05 -33.94 -48.87
CA ARG A 187 8.94 -33.91 -47.40
C ARG A 187 8.89 -32.44 -46.95
N ALA A 188 7.89 -31.70 -47.43
CA ALA A 188 7.56 -30.39 -46.92
C ALA A 188 6.84 -30.60 -45.58
N THR A 189 7.50 -30.15 -44.52
CA THR A 189 7.02 -30.07 -43.15
C THR A 189 5.73 -29.25 -43.06
N LYS A 190 4.58 -29.84 -43.39
CA LYS A 190 3.28 -29.35 -42.92
C LYS A 190 3.20 -29.69 -41.45
N LEU A 191 3.58 -28.71 -40.62
CA LEU A 191 3.06 -28.57 -39.26
C LEU A 191 1.54 -28.53 -39.38
N VAL A 192 0.91 -29.71 -39.34
CA VAL A 192 -0.51 -29.86 -39.13
C VAL A 192 -0.75 -29.22 -37.77
N ARG A 193 -1.18 -27.95 -37.79
CA ARG A 193 -1.91 -27.36 -36.67
C ARG A 193 -3.12 -28.26 -36.50
N GLY A 194 -2.99 -29.29 -35.66
CA GLY A 194 -4.07 -30.16 -35.25
C GLY A 194 -5.21 -29.26 -34.83
N LYS A 195 -6.27 -29.24 -35.65
CA LYS A 195 -7.53 -28.63 -35.27
C LYS A 195 -7.95 -29.42 -34.05
N ARG A 196 -7.71 -28.88 -32.85
CA ARG A 196 -8.25 -29.47 -31.62
C ARG A 196 -9.75 -29.46 -31.84
N ASN A 197 -10.33 -30.61 -32.12
CA ASN A 197 -11.76 -30.80 -32.27
C ASN A 197 -12.38 -30.77 -30.87
N VAL A 198 -12.21 -29.65 -30.17
CA VAL A 198 -12.99 -29.36 -28.98
C VAL A 198 -14.42 -29.22 -29.48
N SER A 199 -15.30 -30.08 -28.97
CA SER A 199 -16.73 -30.02 -29.26
C SER A 199 -17.21 -28.57 -29.05
N GLN A 200 -17.99 -28.03 -29.99
CA GLN A 200 -18.54 -26.68 -29.84
C GLN A 200 -19.35 -26.54 -28.54
N ASP A 201 -19.92 -27.62 -28.04
CA ASP A 201 -20.69 -27.64 -26.80
C ASP A 201 -19.79 -27.47 -25.57
N GLU A 202 -18.58 -28.02 -25.59
CA GLU A 202 -17.60 -27.84 -24.51
C GLU A 202 -17.13 -26.38 -24.45
N VAL A 203 -16.87 -25.77 -25.60
CA VAL A 203 -16.52 -24.33 -25.67
C VAL A 203 -17.66 -23.48 -25.12
N ARG A 204 -18.92 -23.79 -25.48
CA ARG A 204 -20.10 -23.11 -24.95
C ARG A 204 -20.19 -23.26 -23.43
N GLN A 205 -19.99 -24.47 -22.89
CA GLN A 205 -20.01 -24.71 -21.45
C GLN A 205 -18.92 -23.92 -20.71
N VAL A 206 -17.71 -23.86 -21.25
CA VAL A 206 -16.60 -23.08 -20.66
C VAL A 206 -16.95 -21.59 -20.63
N VAL A 207 -17.51 -21.06 -21.71
CA VAL A 207 -17.93 -19.65 -21.79
C VAL A 207 -19.07 -19.36 -20.80
N GLU A 208 -20.06 -20.24 -20.70
CA GLU A 208 -21.17 -20.10 -19.74
C GLU A 208 -20.68 -20.17 -18.28
N ASN A 209 -19.79 -21.11 -17.96
CA ASN A 209 -19.19 -21.21 -16.64
C ASN A 209 -18.36 -19.98 -16.30
N TRP A 210 -17.60 -19.45 -17.27
CA TRP A 210 -16.87 -18.21 -17.10
C TRP A 210 -17.80 -17.01 -16.85
N ARG A 211 -18.90 -16.89 -17.61
CA ARG A 211 -19.93 -15.86 -17.41
C ARG A 211 -20.54 -15.94 -16.00
N ARG A 212 -20.94 -17.14 -15.56
CA ARG A 212 -21.47 -17.37 -14.20
C ARG A 212 -20.46 -16.97 -13.13
N LYS A 213 -19.20 -17.39 -13.27
CA LYS A 213 -18.12 -17.03 -12.35
C LYS A 213 -17.91 -15.52 -12.26
N LYS A 214 -17.93 -14.82 -13.39
CA LYS A 214 -17.83 -13.35 -13.44
C LYS A 214 -19.00 -12.66 -12.77
N LEU A 215 -20.21 -13.19 -12.93
CA LEU A 215 -21.40 -12.64 -12.29
C LEU A 215 -21.37 -12.81 -10.76
N LEU A 216 -20.94 -13.98 -10.28
CA LEU A 216 -20.74 -14.25 -8.84
C LEU A 216 -19.65 -13.33 -8.25
N GLU A 217 -18.53 -13.15 -8.95
CA GLU A 217 -17.47 -12.25 -8.51
C GLU A 217 -17.99 -10.81 -8.35
N LEU A 218 -18.80 -10.33 -9.30
CA LEU A 218 -19.42 -9.01 -9.23
C LEU A 218 -20.41 -8.89 -8.07
N GLN A 219 -21.22 -9.92 -7.82
CA GLN A 219 -22.15 -9.95 -6.70
C GLN A 219 -21.41 -9.93 -5.35
N ALA A 220 -20.38 -10.75 -5.19
CA ALA A 220 -19.55 -10.78 -3.99
C ALA A 220 -18.89 -9.43 -3.73
N GLN A 221 -18.43 -8.72 -4.77
CA GLN A 221 -17.90 -7.36 -4.64
C GLN A 221 -18.95 -6.36 -4.15
N ARG A 222 -20.18 -6.43 -4.66
CA ARG A 222 -21.28 -5.56 -4.21
C ARG A 222 -21.65 -5.82 -2.76
N GLU A 223 -21.75 -7.08 -2.37
CA GLU A 223 -22.06 -7.47 -0.99
C GLU A 223 -20.95 -7.05 -0.02
N LYS A 224 -19.68 -7.21 -0.40
CA LYS A 224 -18.54 -6.74 0.39
C LYS A 224 -18.61 -5.23 0.64
N LYS A 225 -18.84 -4.44 -0.42
CA LYS A 225 -19.02 -2.99 -0.28
C LYS A 225 -20.20 -2.61 0.63
N ARG A 226 -21.33 -3.33 0.52
CA ARG A 226 -22.48 -3.10 1.41
C ARG A 226 -22.14 -3.38 2.87
N ARG A 227 -21.43 -4.48 3.15
CA ARG A 227 -20.98 -4.82 4.52
C ARG A 227 -20.00 -3.80 5.08
N GLU A 228 -19.06 -3.32 4.27
CA GLU A 228 -18.11 -2.28 4.67
C GLU A 228 -18.83 -0.98 5.03
N MET A 229 -19.82 -0.55 4.23
CA MET A 229 -20.63 0.63 4.51
C MET A 229 -21.40 0.49 5.83
N LEU A 230 -22.09 -0.64 6.04
CA LEU A 230 -22.82 -0.89 7.29
C LEU A 230 -21.88 -0.94 8.51
N SER A 231 -20.72 -1.59 8.37
CA SER A 231 -19.72 -1.63 9.44
C SER A 231 -19.20 -0.24 9.78
N LYS A 232 -19.01 0.62 8.77
CA LYS A 232 -18.55 1.99 8.96
C LYS A 232 -19.61 2.83 9.68
N GLU A 233 -20.87 2.70 9.30
CA GLU A 233 -21.99 3.40 9.96
C GLU A 233 -22.11 3.01 11.43
N GLN A 234 -22.04 1.71 11.75
CA GLN A 234 -22.05 1.22 13.13
C GLN A 234 -20.88 1.77 13.97
N GLU A 235 -19.68 1.85 13.38
CA GLU A 235 -18.51 2.40 14.07
C GLU A 235 -18.65 3.91 14.30
N GLU A 236 -19.22 4.64 13.34
CA GLU A 236 -19.53 6.07 13.50
C GLU A 236 -20.57 6.30 14.61
N GLU A 237 -21.62 5.48 14.68
CA GLU A 237 -22.61 5.53 15.77
C GLU A 237 -21.95 5.26 17.14
N ARG A 238 -21.14 4.20 17.25
CA ARG A 238 -20.38 3.92 18.47
C ARG A 238 -19.52 5.10 18.89
N ARG A 239 -18.80 5.69 17.94
CA ARG A 239 -17.96 6.87 18.19
C ARG A 239 -18.76 8.07 18.66
N LYS A 240 -19.95 8.31 18.08
CA LYS A 240 -20.88 9.37 18.53
C LYS A 240 -21.34 9.13 19.96
N VAL A 241 -21.80 7.92 20.28
CA VAL A 241 -22.25 7.57 21.65
C VAL A 241 -21.13 7.77 22.67
N LEU A 242 -19.91 7.33 22.36
CA LEU A 242 -18.74 7.54 23.22
C LEU A 242 -18.39 9.02 23.37
N ALA A 243 -18.44 9.79 22.28
CA ALA A 243 -18.19 11.23 22.32
C ALA A 243 -19.23 11.98 23.16
N GLU A 244 -20.51 11.63 23.03
CA GLU A 244 -21.59 12.19 23.85
C GLU A 244 -21.43 11.84 25.33
N ALA A 245 -21.09 10.59 25.65
CA ALA A 245 -20.83 10.17 27.02
C ALA A 245 -19.65 10.94 27.63
N ALA A 246 -18.55 11.10 26.87
CA ALA A 246 -17.40 11.89 27.27
C ALA A 246 -17.76 13.38 27.46
N TRP A 247 -18.58 13.94 26.57
CA TRP A 247 -19.04 15.32 26.66
C TRP A 247 -19.95 15.55 27.89
N LYS A 248 -20.91 14.66 28.15
CA LYS A 248 -21.75 14.71 29.36
C LYS A 248 -20.90 14.64 30.64
N LYS A 249 -19.90 13.76 30.67
CA LYS A 249 -18.92 13.64 31.76
C LYS A 249 -18.07 14.90 31.92
N TRP A 250 -17.74 15.57 30.82
CA TRP A 250 -17.02 16.84 30.86
C TRP A 250 -17.91 17.95 31.42
N ILE A 251 -19.14 18.12 30.91
CA ILE A 251 -20.11 19.11 31.39
C ILE A 251 -20.40 18.94 32.89
N SER A 252 -20.59 17.70 33.37
CA SER A 252 -20.82 17.46 34.80
C SER A 252 -19.62 17.81 35.68
N LYS A 253 -18.39 17.65 35.17
CA LYS A 253 -17.16 18.00 35.88
C LYS A 253 -16.84 19.49 35.81
N VAL A 254 -17.23 20.19 34.74
CA VAL A 254 -16.92 21.62 34.56
C VAL A 254 -17.58 22.48 35.63
N SER A 255 -18.79 22.14 36.09
CA SER A 255 -19.44 22.86 37.20
C SER A 255 -18.74 22.66 38.55
N GLN A 256 -18.06 21.51 38.73
CA GLN A 256 -17.30 21.19 39.94
C GLN A 256 -15.88 21.76 39.93
N LYS A 257 -15.42 22.28 38.79
CA LYS A 257 -14.11 22.94 38.73
C LYS A 257 -14.17 24.20 39.61
N PRO A 258 -13.17 24.41 40.49
CA PRO A 258 -13.12 25.61 41.29
C PRO A 258 -13.16 26.82 40.34
N LYS A 259 -14.01 27.79 40.66
CA LYS A 259 -14.03 29.06 39.94
C LYS A 259 -12.59 29.61 39.92
N PRO A 260 -12.10 30.12 38.77
CA PRO A 260 -10.79 30.74 38.75
C PRO A 260 -10.77 31.81 39.85
N VAL A 261 -9.75 31.74 40.71
CA VAL A 261 -9.58 32.70 41.80
C VAL A 261 -9.60 34.10 41.17
N PRO A 262 -10.44 35.03 41.66
CA PRO A 262 -10.47 36.39 41.14
C PRO A 262 -9.05 36.96 41.14
N LEU A 263 -8.59 37.42 39.97
CA LEU A 263 -7.23 37.91 39.70
C LEU A 263 -6.92 39.26 40.38
N ASN A 264 -7.43 39.48 41.60
CA ASN A 264 -7.27 40.70 42.39
C ASN A 264 -6.91 40.42 43.85
N GLN A 265 -6.70 39.16 44.26
CA GLN A 265 -6.02 38.88 45.53
C GLN A 265 -4.52 39.01 45.28
N GLY A 266 -3.95 40.16 45.65
CA GLY A 266 -2.56 40.51 45.40
C GLY A 266 -1.52 39.59 46.08
N ILE A 267 -0.37 40.16 46.43
CA ILE A 267 0.80 39.48 47.04
C ILE A 267 0.47 38.61 48.27
N ASP A 268 -0.69 38.78 48.91
CA ASP A 268 -1.13 37.97 50.05
C ASP A 268 -1.44 36.50 49.70
N SER A 269 -1.78 36.17 48.44
CA SER A 269 -1.88 34.77 48.00
C SER A 269 -0.53 34.03 47.93
N LEU A 270 0.61 34.76 47.95
CA LEU A 270 1.95 34.19 47.88
C LEU A 270 2.54 33.83 49.26
N ARG A 271 1.96 34.28 50.38
CA ARG A 271 2.67 34.28 51.68
C ARG A 271 2.31 33.17 52.67
N GLY A 272 1.44 32.21 52.36
CA GLY A 272 1.01 31.30 53.43
C GLY A 272 0.31 29.99 53.10
N THR A 273 0.27 29.50 51.86
CA THR A 273 -0.22 28.13 51.64
C THR A 273 0.77 27.32 50.82
N ILE A 274 1.34 26.32 51.50
CA ILE A 274 1.81 25.08 50.92
C ILE A 274 0.55 24.38 50.37
N SER A 275 -0.06 24.94 49.31
CA SER A 275 -1.22 24.31 48.70
C SER A 275 -0.76 22.92 48.25
N LYS A 276 -1.46 21.88 48.70
CA LYS A 276 -1.22 20.51 48.23
C LYS A 276 -1.31 20.58 46.71
N LEU A 277 -0.16 20.54 46.04
CA LEU A 277 -0.06 20.51 44.58
C LEU A 277 -1.12 19.53 44.10
N TYR A 278 -2.04 19.99 43.25
CA TYR A 278 -3.14 19.17 42.77
C TYR A 278 -2.58 17.89 42.13
N VAL A 279 -2.60 16.80 42.88
CA VAL A 279 -2.31 15.46 42.38
C VAL A 279 -3.59 15.00 41.71
N ASN A 280 -3.56 14.78 40.40
CA ASN A 280 -4.70 14.26 39.66
C ASN A 280 -5.20 12.97 40.37
N PRO A 281 -6.38 12.98 40.99
CA PRO A 281 -6.84 11.84 41.80
C PRO A 281 -7.13 10.62 40.93
N GLN A 282 -7.32 10.81 39.62
CA GLN A 282 -7.46 9.72 38.66
C GLN A 282 -6.10 9.44 38.00
N ARG A 283 -5.58 8.22 38.23
CA ARG A 283 -4.45 7.69 37.46
C ARG A 283 -4.87 7.55 35.98
N TRP A 284 -3.93 7.79 35.07
CA TRP A 284 -4.15 7.59 33.64
C TRP A 284 -4.54 6.13 33.40
N GLN A 285 -5.76 5.89 32.92
CA GLN A 285 -6.20 4.56 32.56
C GLN A 285 -5.90 4.34 31.08
N ASP A 286 -5.18 3.27 30.77
CA ASP A 286 -4.97 2.84 29.39
C ASP A 286 -6.32 2.35 28.84
N PRO A 287 -6.80 2.86 27.68
CA PRO A 287 -8.08 2.46 27.09
C PRO A 287 -8.22 0.94 26.84
N LEU A 288 -7.09 0.22 26.80
CA LEU A 288 -7.02 -1.21 26.54
C LEU A 288 -7.37 -2.08 27.77
N LYS A 289 -7.42 -1.52 28.99
CA LYS A 289 -7.69 -2.30 30.22
C LYS A 289 -9.17 -2.35 30.63
N GLU A 290 -10.00 -1.41 30.19
CA GLU A 290 -11.42 -1.37 30.56
C GLU A 290 -12.24 -2.47 29.84
N VAL A 291 -11.84 -2.90 28.63
CA VAL A 291 -12.55 -3.94 27.86
C VAL A 291 -12.45 -5.33 28.50
N THR A 292 -11.42 -5.59 29.31
CA THR A 292 -11.22 -6.90 29.96
C THR A 292 -11.97 -7.08 31.29
N ALA A 293 -12.53 -6.01 31.87
CA ALA A 293 -13.14 -6.09 33.21
C ALA A 293 -14.65 -6.41 33.19
N GLU A 294 -15.36 -6.13 32.09
CA GLU A 294 -16.82 -6.32 32.00
C GLU A 294 -17.25 -7.74 31.57
N THR A 295 -16.30 -8.64 31.27
CA THR A 295 -16.61 -10.01 30.81
C THR A 295 -16.08 -11.10 31.75
N ALA A 296 -16.17 -10.89 33.07
CA ALA A 296 -15.96 -11.96 34.03
C ALA A 296 -17.34 -12.48 34.53
N PRO A 297 -17.70 -13.75 34.28
CA PRO A 297 -18.96 -14.29 34.77
C PRO A 297 -18.94 -14.40 36.31
N PRO A 298 -20.09 -14.24 36.98
CA PRO A 298 -20.18 -14.37 38.42
C PRO A 298 -19.82 -15.81 38.82
N LYS A 299 -18.80 -15.94 39.67
CA LYS A 299 -18.47 -17.21 40.31
C LYS A 299 -19.60 -17.56 41.29
N LYS A 300 -20.16 -18.75 41.09
CA LYS A 300 -21.08 -19.42 42.03
C LYS A 300 -20.32 -19.88 43.27
#